data_AF-A0A1I0BNE6-F1
#
_entry.id   AF-A0A1I0BNE6-F1
#
_cell.length_a   1.000
_cell.length_b   1.000
_cell.length_c   1.000
_cell.angle_alpha   90.00
_cell.angle_beta   90.00
_cell.angle_gamma   90.00
#
_symmetry.space_group_name_H-M   'P 1'
#
loop_
_entity.id
_entity.type
_entity.pdbx_description
1 polymer ?
#
loop_
_entity_poly.entity_id
_entity_poly.type
_entity_poly.pdbx_seq_one_letter_code
_entity_poly.pdbx_strand_id
1 'polypeptide(L)'
;MLRLRFHGRGGQGAKVASRVLGTAAFLDGYNAQDFPLYGAEKRGAPITAFTRISRENIMERGVISEPDIVIVMDETLLSDPQAMPLSGLKKGGIIFVNTPNSPLETKERYNIADHVITLDITKISLDMIGNPVLSGLAAAVASRIVGIGEDAFRGAVEKELSGIISDRELLVKNTEAALYCYNAIMPVQIKTAESIREGENVITIPFEIALVSSPAINATGNTPLRRTGNWRVFRPVWDYEVCTRCMTCVARCPDGCIHVNEDGYPYADYDNCKGCLICVEECPAKAINKVREMHSRSGEGDR
;
A
#
# COMPACT_ATOMS: atom_id res chain seq x y z
N MET A 1 2.42 -21.24 -13.03
CA MET A 1 1.84 -20.61 -11.82
C MET A 1 2.33 -19.16 -11.74
N LEU A 2 1.42 -18.21 -11.58
CA LEU A 2 1.70 -16.78 -11.36
C LEU A 2 1.81 -16.46 -9.88
N ARG A 3 2.76 -15.59 -9.53
CA ARG A 3 3.05 -15.12 -8.17
C ARG A 3 2.93 -13.60 -8.12
N LEU A 4 1.97 -13.09 -7.35
CA LEU A 4 1.73 -11.68 -7.19
C LEU A 4 2.07 -11.22 -5.78
N ARG A 5 2.66 -10.03 -5.67
CA ARG A 5 2.96 -9.37 -4.40
C ARG A 5 2.40 -7.96 -4.37
N PHE A 6 1.49 -7.71 -3.43
CA PHE A 6 0.91 -6.42 -3.15
C PHE A 6 1.72 -5.72 -2.07
N HIS A 7 2.00 -4.44 -2.28
CA HIS A 7 2.63 -3.53 -1.34
C HIS A 7 1.70 -2.35 -1.13
N GLY A 8 1.34 -2.07 0.12
CA GLY A 8 0.49 -0.93 0.46
C GLY A 8 0.79 -0.44 1.86
N ARG A 9 0.15 0.66 2.25
CA ARG A 9 0.22 1.20 3.61
C ARG A 9 -0.90 0.59 4.46
N GLY A 10 -0.66 0.40 5.76
CA GLY A 10 -1.65 -0.12 6.70
C GLY A 10 -2.93 0.72 6.65
N GLY A 11 -4.06 0.08 6.34
CA GLY A 11 -5.35 0.74 6.15
C GLY A 11 -5.77 1.00 4.69
N GLN A 12 -4.87 0.86 3.71
CA GLN A 12 -5.22 1.00 2.28
C GLN A 12 -5.87 -0.26 1.67
N GLY A 13 -5.85 -1.38 2.40
CA GLY A 13 -6.56 -2.59 2.00
C GLY A 13 -5.79 -3.55 1.08
N ALA A 14 -4.45 -3.57 1.12
CA ALA A 14 -3.62 -4.50 0.33
C ALA A 14 -3.99 -5.98 0.52
N LYS A 15 -4.28 -6.40 1.76
CA LYS A 15 -4.77 -7.76 2.06
C LYS A 15 -6.13 -8.05 1.42
N VAL A 16 -7.02 -7.05 1.41
CA VAL A 16 -8.34 -7.20 0.78
C VAL A 16 -8.19 -7.25 -0.74
N ALA A 17 -7.32 -6.43 -1.33
CA ALA A 17 -7.04 -6.45 -2.77
C ALA A 17 -6.51 -7.83 -3.23
N SER A 18 -5.54 -8.37 -2.48
CA SER A 18 -4.98 -9.71 -2.71
C SER A 18 -6.03 -10.81 -2.60
N ARG A 19 -6.94 -10.71 -1.64
CA ARG A 19 -8.07 -11.65 -1.47
C ARG A 19 -9.09 -11.55 -2.61
N VAL A 20 -9.49 -10.34 -3.00
CA VAL A 20 -10.42 -10.13 -4.13
C VAL A 20 -9.83 -10.75 -5.40
N LEU A 21 -8.55 -10.56 -5.67
CA LEU A 21 -7.88 -11.21 -6.80
C LEU A 21 -7.89 -12.74 -6.68
N GLY A 22 -7.63 -13.29 -5.48
CA GLY A 22 -7.66 -14.73 -5.24
C GLY A 22 -9.05 -15.32 -5.49
N THR A 23 -10.10 -14.67 -4.98
CA THR A 23 -11.49 -15.04 -5.22
C THR A 23 -11.87 -14.90 -6.70
N ALA A 24 -11.44 -13.83 -7.38
CA ALA A 24 -11.69 -13.62 -8.81
C ALA A 24 -11.04 -14.72 -9.65
N ALA A 25 -9.79 -15.06 -9.37
CA ALA A 25 -9.09 -16.16 -10.03
C ALA A 25 -9.78 -17.51 -9.80
N PHE A 26 -10.26 -17.76 -8.58
CA PHE A 26 -11.02 -18.98 -8.28
C PHE A 26 -12.33 -19.06 -9.07
N LEU A 27 -13.08 -17.97 -9.16
CA LEU A 27 -14.31 -17.90 -9.96
C LEU A 27 -14.04 -18.05 -11.46
N ASP A 28 -12.85 -17.68 -11.92
CA ASP A 28 -12.40 -17.82 -13.31
C ASP A 28 -11.76 -19.19 -13.61
N GLY A 29 -11.88 -20.15 -12.69
CA GLY A 29 -11.47 -21.55 -12.87
C GLY A 29 -10.01 -21.86 -12.55
N TYR A 30 -9.30 -20.97 -11.85
CA TYR A 30 -7.95 -21.23 -11.36
C TYR A 30 -7.95 -21.77 -9.92
N ASN A 31 -6.88 -22.47 -9.57
CA ASN A 31 -6.50 -22.62 -8.17
C ASN A 31 -5.82 -21.34 -7.69
N ALA A 32 -6.25 -20.81 -6.55
CA ALA A 32 -5.73 -19.58 -5.98
C ALA A 32 -5.34 -19.76 -4.51
N GLN A 33 -4.34 -19.00 -4.08
CA GLN A 33 -3.95 -18.88 -2.69
C GLN A 33 -3.62 -17.41 -2.40
N ASP A 34 -4.39 -16.76 -1.52
CA ASP A 34 -4.09 -15.42 -0.99
C ASP A 34 -3.69 -15.49 0.48
N PHE A 35 -2.72 -14.66 0.88
CA PHE A 35 -2.33 -14.52 2.28
C PHE A 35 -1.56 -13.21 2.53
N PRO A 36 -1.73 -12.60 3.70
CA PRO A 36 -0.94 -11.44 4.12
C PRO A 36 0.35 -11.84 4.84
N LEU A 37 1.30 -10.89 4.90
CA LEU A 37 2.36 -10.87 5.89
C LEU A 37 2.11 -9.69 6.84
N TYR A 38 1.91 -9.99 8.12
CA TYR A 38 1.71 -8.99 9.16
C TYR A 38 2.94 -8.90 10.05
N GLY A 39 3.38 -7.67 10.34
CA GLY A 39 4.24 -7.37 11.49
C GLY A 39 3.45 -6.74 12.64
N ALA A 40 4.13 -6.16 13.62
CA ALA A 40 3.52 -5.32 14.67
C ALA A 40 3.05 -3.93 14.15
N GLU A 41 2.84 -3.84 12.84
CA GLU A 41 2.71 -2.62 12.04
C GLU A 41 1.37 -1.91 12.31
N LYS A 42 1.41 -0.59 12.47
CA LYS A 42 0.24 0.29 12.72
C LYS A 42 -0.34 0.84 11.40
N ARG A 43 -1.45 1.58 11.46
CA ARG A 43 -1.99 2.32 10.30
C ARG A 43 -0.89 3.20 9.67
N GLY A 44 -0.78 3.17 8.35
CA GLY A 44 0.24 3.88 7.56
C GLY A 44 1.56 3.11 7.38
N ALA A 45 1.81 2.07 8.16
CA ALA A 45 3.07 1.35 8.07
C ALA A 45 3.07 0.37 6.87
N PRO A 46 4.22 0.02 6.24
CA PRO A 46 4.27 -0.88 5.09
C PRO A 46 3.64 -2.27 5.35
N ILE A 47 2.77 -2.71 4.46
CA ILE A 47 2.12 -4.03 4.51
C ILE A 47 2.31 -4.74 3.18
N THR A 48 2.58 -6.05 3.26
CA THR A 48 2.70 -6.93 2.10
C THR A 48 1.60 -7.99 2.11
N ALA A 49 1.03 -8.28 0.95
CA ALA A 49 0.13 -9.41 0.74
C ALA A 49 0.48 -10.15 -0.55
N PHE A 50 0.06 -11.40 -0.66
CA PHE A 50 0.51 -12.31 -1.70
C PHE A 50 -0.67 -13.03 -2.31
N THR A 51 -0.62 -13.24 -3.62
CA THR A 51 -1.58 -14.10 -4.33
C THR A 51 -0.82 -15.02 -5.28
N ARG A 52 -1.06 -16.34 -5.19
CA ARG A 52 -0.62 -17.33 -6.16
C ARG A 52 -1.81 -17.77 -7.01
N ILE A 53 -1.62 -17.88 -8.32
CA ILE A 53 -2.66 -18.30 -9.28
C ILE A 53 -2.10 -19.39 -10.19
N SER A 54 -2.77 -20.52 -10.30
CA SER A 54 -2.32 -21.66 -11.10
C SER A 54 -3.49 -22.44 -11.69
N ARG A 55 -3.27 -23.10 -12.83
CA ARG A 55 -4.21 -24.11 -13.34
C ARG A 55 -4.08 -25.45 -12.60
N GLU A 56 -2.93 -25.70 -11.99
CA GLU A 56 -2.63 -26.91 -11.22
C GLU A 56 -2.67 -26.64 -9.70
N ASN A 57 -2.62 -27.68 -8.89
CA ASN A 57 -2.64 -27.56 -7.43
C ASN A 57 -1.42 -26.79 -6.90
N ILE A 58 -1.67 -25.84 -5.99
CA ILE A 58 -0.61 -25.00 -5.40
C ILE A 58 -0.08 -25.68 -4.13
N MET A 59 1.08 -26.33 -4.26
CA MET A 59 1.79 -26.98 -3.15
C MET A 59 2.78 -26.06 -2.43
N GLU A 60 3.19 -24.96 -3.06
CA GLU A 60 4.11 -23.97 -2.47
C GLU A 60 3.48 -23.29 -1.24
N ARG A 61 4.28 -23.05 -0.20
CA ARG A 61 3.89 -22.38 1.05
C ARG A 61 4.93 -21.32 1.44
N GLY A 62 4.52 -20.38 2.29
CA GLY A 62 5.37 -19.28 2.73
C GLY A 62 5.35 -18.08 1.78
N VAL A 63 6.20 -17.09 2.08
CA VAL A 63 6.28 -15.81 1.36
C VAL A 63 6.69 -15.99 -0.10
N ILE A 64 6.27 -15.05 -0.95
CA ILE A 64 6.73 -14.99 -2.35
C ILE A 64 7.97 -14.10 -2.40
N SER A 65 9.15 -14.75 -2.45
CA SER A 65 10.44 -14.08 -2.65
C SER A 65 10.60 -13.58 -4.10
N GLU A 66 10.10 -14.35 -5.06
CA GLU A 66 10.27 -14.08 -6.50
C GLU A 66 8.91 -13.87 -7.21
N PRO A 67 8.32 -12.66 -7.12
CA PRO A 67 7.06 -12.37 -7.78
C PRO A 67 7.21 -12.21 -9.30
N ASP A 68 6.16 -12.59 -10.04
CA ASP A 68 5.97 -12.29 -11.45
C ASP A 68 5.34 -10.89 -11.64
N ILE A 69 4.49 -10.48 -10.70
CA ILE A 69 3.80 -9.18 -10.69
C ILE A 69 3.92 -8.53 -9.32
N VAL A 70 4.25 -7.24 -9.28
CA VAL A 70 4.24 -6.41 -8.08
C VAL A 70 3.20 -5.31 -8.22
N ILE A 71 2.31 -5.19 -7.24
CA ILE A 71 1.27 -4.15 -7.18
C ILE A 71 1.64 -3.19 -6.04
N VAL A 72 2.13 -1.99 -6.37
CA VAL A 72 2.48 -0.94 -5.42
C VAL A 72 1.32 0.05 -5.31
N MET A 73 0.57 -0.02 -4.21
CA MET A 73 -0.61 0.81 -3.95
C MET A 73 -0.25 2.22 -3.46
N ASP A 74 1.02 2.48 -3.16
CA ASP A 74 1.51 3.78 -2.71
C ASP A 74 2.98 3.96 -3.15
N GLU A 75 3.24 4.92 -4.05
CA GLU A 75 4.59 5.12 -4.63
C GLU A 75 5.67 5.41 -3.59
N THR A 76 5.31 5.92 -2.41
CA THR A 76 6.28 6.22 -1.34
C THR A 76 6.97 4.97 -0.79
N LEU A 77 6.39 3.79 -1.00
CA LEU A 77 6.97 2.50 -0.60
C LEU A 77 8.19 2.13 -1.44
N LEU A 78 8.32 2.66 -2.66
CA LEU A 78 9.48 2.41 -3.52
C LEU A 78 10.77 3.00 -2.95
N SER A 79 10.66 4.04 -2.11
CA SER A 79 11.79 4.62 -1.38
C SER A 79 11.93 4.10 0.06
N ASP A 80 11.06 3.20 0.52
CA ASP A 80 11.09 2.68 1.90
C ASP A 80 12.08 1.49 2.00
N PRO A 81 13.18 1.61 2.76
CA PRO A 81 14.18 0.54 2.88
C PRO A 81 13.64 -0.76 3.49
N GLN A 82 12.51 -0.71 4.21
CA GLN A 82 11.90 -1.92 4.78
C GLN A 82 10.92 -2.60 3.82
N ALA A 83 10.22 -1.84 2.98
CA ALA A 83 9.21 -2.39 2.08
C ALA A 83 9.86 -3.13 0.89
N MET A 84 10.97 -2.58 0.38
CA MET A 84 11.72 -3.07 -0.79
C MET A 84 10.83 -3.69 -1.89
N PRO A 85 9.85 -2.95 -2.46
CA PRO A 85 8.79 -3.57 -3.27
C PRO A 85 9.29 -4.29 -4.52
N LEU A 86 10.47 -3.91 -5.03
CA LEU A 86 11.08 -4.44 -6.24
C LEU A 86 11.97 -5.67 -5.98
N SER A 87 12.26 -6.01 -4.72
CA SER A 87 13.18 -7.10 -4.37
C SER A 87 12.70 -8.46 -4.90
N GLY A 88 13.54 -9.14 -5.68
CA GLY A 88 13.25 -10.46 -6.23
C GLY A 88 12.23 -10.48 -7.38
N LEU A 89 11.81 -9.32 -7.90
CA LEU A 89 10.98 -9.29 -9.12
C LEU A 89 11.73 -10.03 -10.25
N LYS A 90 11.05 -10.98 -10.87
CA LYS A 90 11.64 -11.76 -11.96
C LYS A 90 11.87 -10.89 -13.18
N LYS A 91 12.90 -11.23 -13.96
CA LYS A 91 13.18 -10.59 -15.25
C LYS A 91 11.95 -10.68 -16.17
N GLY A 92 11.50 -9.54 -16.69
CA GLY A 92 10.29 -9.46 -17.52
C GLY A 92 8.99 -9.43 -16.71
N GLY A 93 9.10 -9.26 -15.39
CA GLY A 93 7.97 -9.04 -14.50
C GLY A 93 7.27 -7.70 -14.74
N ILE A 94 6.08 -7.57 -14.16
CA ILE A 94 5.24 -6.39 -14.30
C ILE A 94 5.14 -5.68 -12.95
N ILE A 95 5.29 -4.37 -12.97
CA ILE A 95 5.08 -3.52 -11.80
C ILE A 95 3.94 -2.57 -12.09
N PHE A 96 2.92 -2.61 -11.25
CA PHE A 96 1.94 -1.53 -11.17
C PHE A 96 2.34 -0.56 -10.06
N VAL A 97 2.26 0.74 -10.32
CA VAL A 97 2.45 1.79 -9.32
C VAL A 97 1.25 2.73 -9.30
N ASN A 98 0.61 2.87 -8.14
CA ASN A 98 -0.38 3.92 -7.90
C ASN A 98 0.33 5.27 -7.76
N THR A 99 0.29 6.06 -8.83
CA THR A 99 0.96 7.36 -8.91
C THR A 99 0.29 8.22 -9.98
N PRO A 100 0.28 9.56 -9.82
CA PRO A 100 -0.07 10.49 -10.90
C PRO A 100 0.99 10.57 -12.00
N ASN A 101 2.21 10.05 -11.76
CA ASN A 101 3.31 10.13 -12.71
C ASN A 101 3.13 9.14 -13.89
N SER A 102 3.68 9.49 -15.05
CA SER A 102 3.70 8.58 -16.19
C SER A 102 4.61 7.37 -15.93
N PRO A 103 4.45 6.26 -16.69
CA PRO A 103 5.33 5.11 -16.56
C PRO A 103 6.81 5.44 -16.79
N LEU A 104 7.12 6.35 -17.73
CA LEU A 104 8.50 6.75 -18.02
C LEU A 104 9.13 7.51 -16.85
N GLU A 105 8.43 8.52 -16.32
CA GLU A 105 8.89 9.29 -15.17
C GLU A 105 9.07 8.40 -13.92
N THR A 106 8.15 7.45 -13.71
CA THR A 106 8.23 6.51 -12.60
C THR A 106 9.45 5.59 -12.73
N LYS A 107 9.74 5.12 -13.94
CA LYS A 107 10.94 4.32 -14.22
C LYS A 107 12.22 5.09 -13.92
N GLU A 108 12.32 6.31 -14.41
CA GLU A 108 13.50 7.16 -14.20
C GLU A 108 13.69 7.50 -12.71
N ARG A 109 12.61 7.88 -12.03
CA ARG A 109 12.64 8.30 -10.62
C ARG A 109 13.08 7.17 -9.68
N TYR A 110 12.60 5.96 -9.92
CA TYR A 110 12.84 4.81 -9.04
C TYR A 110 13.81 3.79 -9.63
N ASN A 111 14.49 4.14 -10.74
CA ASN A 111 15.44 3.29 -11.45
C ASN A 111 14.90 1.88 -11.76
N ILE A 112 13.70 1.82 -12.33
CA ILE A 112 12.99 0.58 -12.64
C ILE A 112 13.25 0.17 -14.09
N ALA A 113 13.86 -1.00 -14.29
CA ALA A 113 14.14 -1.54 -15.63
C ALA A 113 12.92 -2.26 -16.26
N ASP A 114 12.10 -2.92 -15.44
CA ASP A 114 11.00 -3.80 -15.89
C ASP A 114 9.79 -3.06 -16.46
N HIS A 115 8.74 -3.80 -16.84
CA HIS A 115 7.53 -3.21 -17.39
C HIS A 115 6.72 -2.51 -16.29
N VAL A 116 6.50 -1.19 -16.45
CA VAL A 116 5.79 -0.36 -15.46
C VAL A 116 4.46 0.09 -16.03
N ILE A 117 3.41 -0.06 -15.23
CA ILE A 117 2.06 0.43 -15.47
C ILE A 117 1.74 1.42 -14.35
N THR A 118 1.18 2.58 -14.67
CA THR A 118 0.77 3.58 -13.67
C THR A 118 -0.70 3.96 -13.84
N LEU A 119 -1.37 4.19 -12.71
CA LEU A 119 -2.73 4.74 -12.65
C LEU A 119 -2.94 5.34 -11.26
N ASP A 120 -3.42 6.60 -11.18
CA ASP A 120 -3.74 7.24 -9.90
C ASP A 120 -5.10 6.74 -9.37
N ILE A 121 -5.10 5.51 -8.86
CA ILE A 121 -6.28 4.91 -8.23
C ILE A 121 -6.69 5.65 -6.96
N THR A 122 -5.80 6.41 -6.33
CA THR A 122 -6.16 7.27 -5.19
C THR A 122 -7.05 8.43 -5.63
N LYS A 123 -6.71 9.11 -6.73
CA LYS A 123 -7.57 10.15 -7.30
C LYS A 123 -8.92 9.58 -7.73
N ILE A 124 -8.92 8.46 -8.45
CA ILE A 124 -10.17 7.81 -8.89
C ILE A 124 -11.06 7.47 -7.69
N SER A 125 -10.46 6.91 -6.63
CA SER A 125 -11.17 6.60 -5.39
C SER A 125 -11.76 7.86 -4.73
N LEU A 126 -10.99 8.96 -4.66
CA LEU A 126 -11.49 10.22 -4.11
C LEU A 126 -12.60 10.83 -4.96
N ASP A 127 -12.48 10.83 -6.28
CA ASP A 127 -13.43 11.45 -7.20
C ASP A 127 -14.76 10.68 -7.26
N MET A 128 -14.71 9.34 -7.24
CA MET A 128 -15.90 8.49 -7.39
C MET A 128 -16.53 8.06 -6.05
N ILE A 129 -15.72 7.88 -5.01
CA ILE A 129 -16.14 7.32 -3.71
C ILE A 129 -16.15 8.39 -2.61
N GLY A 130 -15.35 9.47 -2.76
CA GLY A 130 -15.19 10.52 -1.75
C GLY A 130 -14.18 10.18 -0.64
N ASN A 131 -13.62 8.97 -0.64
CA ASN A 131 -12.67 8.47 0.35
C ASN A 131 -11.60 7.61 -0.31
N PRO A 132 -10.35 7.56 0.21
CA PRO A 132 -9.24 6.82 -0.40
C PRO A 132 -9.28 5.32 -0.09
N VAL A 133 -10.36 4.63 -0.49
CA VAL A 133 -10.54 3.18 -0.33
C VAL A 133 -10.03 2.47 -1.59
N LEU A 134 -8.83 1.89 -1.51
CA LEU A 134 -8.09 1.44 -2.69
C LEU A 134 -8.20 -0.06 -2.99
N SER A 135 -8.74 -0.87 -2.07
CA SER A 135 -8.71 -2.34 -2.17
C SER A 135 -9.34 -2.90 -3.44
N GLY A 136 -10.56 -2.45 -3.79
CA GLY A 136 -11.26 -2.89 -4.99
C GLY A 136 -10.56 -2.43 -6.28
N LEU A 137 -10.08 -1.19 -6.30
CA LEU A 137 -9.39 -0.61 -7.46
C LEU A 137 -8.03 -1.29 -7.71
N ALA A 138 -7.26 -1.57 -6.67
CA ALA A 138 -6.00 -2.32 -6.81
C ALA A 138 -6.24 -3.77 -7.25
N ALA A 139 -7.30 -4.41 -6.76
CA ALA A 139 -7.69 -5.75 -7.22
C ALA A 139 -8.13 -5.75 -8.69
N ALA A 140 -8.84 -4.70 -9.14
CA ALA A 140 -9.23 -4.52 -10.53
C ALA A 140 -8.03 -4.48 -11.47
N VAL A 141 -7.05 -3.63 -11.15
CA VAL A 141 -5.79 -3.53 -11.89
C VAL A 141 -5.09 -4.88 -11.94
N ALA A 142 -4.93 -5.54 -10.80
CA ALA A 142 -4.25 -6.84 -10.74
C ALA A 142 -5.00 -7.92 -11.54
N SER A 143 -6.33 -7.95 -11.46
CA SER A 143 -7.19 -8.90 -12.19
C SER A 143 -7.04 -8.70 -13.70
N ARG A 144 -6.98 -7.45 -14.15
CA ARG A 144 -6.78 -7.13 -15.56
C ARG A 144 -5.40 -7.51 -16.08
N ILE A 145 -4.34 -7.28 -15.29
CA ILE A 145 -2.96 -7.67 -15.63
C ILE A 145 -2.85 -9.20 -15.75
N VAL A 146 -3.49 -9.95 -14.83
CA VAL A 146 -3.51 -11.41 -14.85
C VAL A 146 -4.36 -11.96 -16.03
N GLY A 147 -5.33 -11.19 -16.51
CA GLY A 147 -6.26 -11.61 -17.55
C GLY A 147 -7.47 -12.38 -17.02
N ILE A 148 -7.88 -12.10 -15.78
CA ILE A 148 -9.11 -12.66 -15.19
C ILE A 148 -10.33 -12.05 -15.88
N GLY A 149 -11.36 -12.86 -16.17
CA GLY A 149 -12.62 -12.39 -16.76
C GLY A 149 -13.36 -11.34 -15.92
N GLU A 150 -14.05 -10.39 -16.58
CA GLU A 150 -14.77 -9.30 -15.91
C GLU A 150 -15.90 -9.82 -15.00
N ASP A 151 -16.64 -10.85 -15.44
CA ASP A 151 -17.72 -11.46 -14.65
C ASP A 151 -17.19 -12.09 -13.36
N ALA A 152 -16.08 -12.83 -13.45
CA ALA A 152 -15.41 -13.43 -12.30
C ALA A 152 -14.89 -12.35 -11.33
N PHE A 153 -14.31 -11.28 -11.88
CA PHE A 153 -13.87 -10.13 -11.09
C PHE A 153 -15.05 -9.45 -10.36
N ARG A 154 -16.15 -9.16 -11.07
CA ARG A 154 -17.35 -8.55 -10.50
C ARG A 154 -17.94 -9.39 -9.37
N GLY A 155 -18.04 -10.71 -9.57
CA GLY A 155 -18.49 -11.65 -8.55
C GLY A 155 -17.59 -11.68 -7.31
N ALA A 156 -16.27 -11.54 -7.49
CA ALA A 156 -15.32 -11.49 -6.38
C ALA A 156 -15.42 -10.19 -5.58
N VAL A 157 -15.57 -9.04 -6.25
CA VAL A 157 -15.79 -7.75 -5.58
C VAL A 157 -17.05 -7.82 -4.72
N GLU A 158 -18.16 -8.31 -5.28
CA GLU A 158 -19.42 -8.44 -4.57
C GLU A 158 -19.30 -9.37 -3.36
N LYS A 159 -18.66 -10.52 -3.51
CA LYS A 159 -18.46 -11.49 -2.42
C LYS A 159 -17.56 -10.97 -1.30
N GLU A 160 -16.41 -10.39 -1.62
CA GLU A 160 -15.42 -10.02 -0.61
C GLU A 160 -15.73 -8.67 0.05
N LEU A 161 -16.25 -7.70 -0.71
CA LEU A 161 -16.51 -6.37 -0.18
C LEU A 161 -17.85 -6.29 0.57
N SER A 162 -18.86 -7.10 0.24
CA SER A 162 -20.12 -7.12 0.99
C SER A 162 -19.94 -7.57 2.45
N GLY A 163 -18.93 -8.39 2.74
CA GLY A 163 -18.58 -8.78 4.11
C GLY A 163 -17.87 -7.69 4.92
N ILE A 164 -17.45 -6.59 4.28
CA ILE A 164 -16.67 -5.50 4.89
C ILE A 164 -17.45 -4.19 4.88
N ILE A 165 -18.18 -3.91 3.79
CA ILE A 165 -18.91 -2.68 3.55
C ILE A 165 -20.40 -2.97 3.75
N SER A 166 -20.95 -2.52 4.88
CA SER A 166 -22.38 -2.64 5.18
C SER A 166 -23.24 -1.63 4.40
N ASP A 167 -22.65 -0.52 3.95
CA ASP A 167 -23.33 0.51 3.18
C ASP A 167 -23.44 0.10 1.71
N ARG A 168 -24.68 -0.12 1.27
CA ARG A 168 -24.98 -0.55 -0.09
C ARG A 168 -24.62 0.51 -1.15
N GLU A 169 -24.78 1.79 -0.84
CA GLU A 169 -24.43 2.87 -1.78
C GLU A 169 -22.91 2.90 -1.97
N LEU A 170 -22.16 2.79 -0.87
CA LEU A 170 -20.70 2.75 -0.91
C LEU A 170 -20.18 1.52 -1.67
N LEU A 171 -20.83 0.36 -1.50
CA LEU A 171 -20.47 -0.87 -2.21
C LEU A 171 -20.67 -0.72 -3.74
N VAL A 172 -21.77 -0.10 -4.17
CA VAL A 172 -22.04 0.16 -5.59
C VAL A 172 -20.98 1.10 -6.17
N LYS A 173 -20.74 2.25 -5.52
CA LYS A 173 -19.70 3.20 -5.96
C LYS A 173 -18.31 2.56 -6.02
N ASN A 174 -17.97 1.71 -5.04
CA ASN A 174 -16.71 0.98 -5.04
C ASN A 174 -16.61 0.02 -6.23
N THR A 175 -17.68 -0.70 -6.53
CA THR A 175 -17.75 -1.63 -7.66
C THR A 175 -17.59 -0.89 -9.00
N GLU A 176 -18.28 0.24 -9.16
CA GLU A 176 -18.16 1.09 -10.36
C GLU A 176 -16.74 1.63 -10.54
N ALA A 177 -16.14 2.15 -9.47
CA ALA A 177 -14.75 2.65 -9.49
C ALA A 177 -13.74 1.54 -9.78
N ALA A 178 -13.97 0.33 -9.26
CA ALA A 178 -13.15 -0.83 -9.54
C ALA A 178 -13.26 -1.26 -11.01
N LEU A 179 -14.47 -1.32 -11.57
CA LEU A 179 -14.69 -1.62 -13.00
C LEU A 179 -14.09 -0.56 -13.91
N TYR A 180 -14.14 0.71 -13.53
CA TYR A 180 -13.44 1.78 -14.24
C TYR A 180 -11.93 1.51 -14.30
N CYS A 181 -11.31 1.16 -13.17
CA CYS A 181 -9.88 0.82 -13.13
C CYS A 181 -9.56 -0.45 -13.92
N TYR A 182 -10.43 -1.47 -13.87
CA TYR A 182 -10.27 -2.71 -14.64
C TYR A 182 -10.22 -2.41 -16.14
N ASN A 183 -11.10 -1.54 -16.64
CA ASN A 183 -11.18 -1.18 -18.04
C ASN A 183 -10.11 -0.18 -18.49
N ALA A 184 -9.55 0.60 -17.56
CA ALA A 184 -8.46 1.54 -17.84
C ALA A 184 -7.11 0.84 -18.13
N ILE A 185 -6.94 -0.42 -17.71
CA ILE A 185 -5.70 -1.17 -17.89
C ILE A 185 -5.76 -2.05 -19.15
N MET A 186 -4.72 -1.95 -19.98
CA MET A 186 -4.54 -2.83 -21.11
C MET A 186 -4.04 -4.21 -20.65
N PRO A 187 -4.55 -5.33 -21.20
CA PRO A 187 -3.97 -6.64 -20.95
C PRO A 187 -2.49 -6.65 -21.32
N VAL A 188 -1.67 -7.27 -20.47
CA VAL A 188 -0.22 -7.39 -20.71
C VAL A 188 0.16 -8.86 -20.76
N GLN A 189 0.99 -9.22 -21.75
CA GLN A 189 1.54 -10.55 -21.83
C GLN A 189 2.67 -10.71 -20.80
N ILE A 190 2.45 -11.56 -19.80
CA ILE A 190 3.45 -11.87 -18.78
C ILE A 190 4.48 -12.83 -19.38
N LYS A 191 5.73 -12.38 -19.53
CA LYS A 191 6.86 -13.17 -20.06
C LYS A 191 7.93 -13.33 -18.98
N THR A 192 7.57 -13.92 -17.85
CA THR A 192 8.53 -14.19 -16.77
C THR A 192 9.25 -15.51 -17.00
N ALA A 193 10.52 -15.57 -16.59
CA ALA A 193 11.25 -16.83 -16.56
C ALA A 193 10.58 -17.80 -15.57
N GLU A 194 10.34 -19.04 -15.99
CA GLU A 194 9.89 -20.07 -15.07
C GLU A 194 11.00 -20.38 -14.07
N SER A 195 10.69 -20.21 -12.79
CA SER A 195 11.52 -20.72 -11.70
C SER A 195 11.10 -22.16 -11.48
N ILE A 196 11.85 -23.12 -12.04
CA ILE A 196 11.78 -24.50 -11.60
C ILE A 196 12.40 -24.51 -10.21
N ARG A 197 11.60 -24.71 -9.15
CA ARG A 197 12.18 -25.03 -7.84
C ARG A 197 12.66 -26.47 -7.92
N GLU A 198 13.96 -26.64 -8.17
CA GLU A 198 14.64 -27.90 -7.85
C GLU A 198 14.44 -28.17 -6.35
N GLY A 199 14.25 -29.44 -5.98
CA GLY A 199 13.96 -29.81 -4.60
C GLY A 199 14.97 -29.19 -3.65
N GLU A 200 14.50 -28.35 -2.72
CA GLU A 200 15.39 -27.75 -1.73
C GLU A 200 15.94 -28.85 -0.82
N ASN A 201 17.23 -28.75 -0.49
CA ASN A 201 17.84 -29.62 0.51
C ASN A 201 17.17 -29.35 1.85
N VAL A 202 16.52 -30.37 2.42
CA VAL A 202 15.98 -30.29 3.77
C VAL A 202 17.14 -30.14 4.74
N ILE A 203 17.33 -28.94 5.29
CA ILE A 203 18.33 -28.68 6.32
C ILE A 203 17.71 -29.02 7.67
N THR A 204 18.26 -30.02 8.36
CA THR A 204 17.89 -30.28 9.76
C THR A 204 18.65 -29.30 10.65
N ILE A 205 17.91 -28.35 11.25
CA ILE A 205 18.47 -27.44 12.26
C ILE A 205 18.46 -28.21 13.59
N PRO A 206 19.63 -28.50 14.20
CA PRO A 206 19.66 -29.17 15.49
C PRO A 206 18.97 -28.31 16.55
N PHE A 207 18.20 -28.95 17.44
CA PHE A 207 17.56 -28.27 18.56
C PHE A 207 18.63 -27.87 19.58
N GLU A 208 18.94 -26.58 19.64
CA GLU A 208 19.77 -26.01 20.71
C GLU A 208 18.89 -25.70 21.92
N ILE A 209 19.22 -26.31 23.06
CA ILE A 209 18.54 -26.06 24.33
C ILE A 209 18.89 -24.63 24.76
N ALA A 210 17.89 -23.79 25.03
CA ALA A 210 18.10 -22.44 25.55
C ALA A 210 18.65 -22.50 26.99
N LEU A 211 19.97 -22.58 27.15
CA LEU A 211 20.66 -22.72 28.45
C LEU A 211 20.75 -21.39 29.21
N VAL A 212 20.70 -20.26 28.50
CA VAL A 212 20.71 -18.90 29.08
C VAL A 212 19.85 -18.00 28.19
N SER A 213 18.74 -17.47 28.69
CA SER A 213 18.12 -16.30 28.07
C SER A 213 18.71 -15.05 28.73
N SER A 214 19.55 -14.35 27.98
CA SER A 214 19.90 -12.97 28.31
C SER A 214 19.19 -12.06 27.33
N PRO A 215 18.54 -10.97 27.77
CA PRO A 215 18.00 -9.99 26.84
C PRO A 215 19.15 -9.42 25.99
N ALA A 216 19.17 -9.78 24.71
CA ALA A 216 20.12 -9.22 23.76
C ALA A 216 19.59 -7.86 23.29
N ILE A 217 20.24 -6.78 23.72
CA ILE A 217 20.03 -5.45 23.14
C ILE A 217 20.94 -5.35 21.92
N ASN A 218 20.40 -5.71 20.76
CA ASN A 218 21.16 -5.73 19.50
C ASN A 218 21.39 -4.33 18.91
N ALA A 219 20.68 -3.31 19.40
CA ALA A 219 20.81 -1.93 18.95
C ALA A 219 20.31 -0.95 20.03
N THR A 220 20.85 0.27 20.01
CA THR A 220 20.29 1.42 20.74
C THR A 220 18.93 1.82 20.17
N GLY A 221 18.20 2.69 20.88
CA GLY A 221 16.91 3.22 20.39
C GLY A 221 17.03 3.82 18.99
N ASN A 222 16.33 3.23 18.02
CA ASN A 222 16.37 3.61 16.60
C ASN A 222 15.11 4.35 16.14
N THR A 223 14.19 4.68 17.05
CA THR A 223 12.97 5.42 16.75
C THR A 223 13.22 6.69 15.94
N PRO A 224 14.24 7.52 16.23
CA PRO A 224 14.52 8.72 15.42
C PRO A 224 14.94 8.44 13.97
N LEU A 225 15.44 7.23 13.68
CA LEU A 225 15.82 6.83 12.33
C LEU A 225 14.59 6.44 11.48
N ARG A 226 13.46 6.10 12.13
CA ARG A 226 12.23 5.72 11.43
C ARG A 226 11.33 6.94 11.22
N ARG A 227 11.64 7.70 10.18
CA ARG A 227 10.77 8.79 9.69
C ARG A 227 9.45 8.22 9.18
N THR A 228 8.34 8.79 9.63
CA THR A 228 6.98 8.35 9.26
C THR A 228 6.20 9.36 8.40
N GLY A 229 6.86 10.44 7.98
CA GLY A 229 6.25 11.49 7.17
C GLY A 229 5.74 11.00 5.80
N ASN A 230 6.41 10.01 5.21
CA ASN A 230 6.00 9.42 3.93
C ASN A 230 4.73 8.55 4.01
N TRP A 231 4.05 8.47 5.15
CA TRP A 231 2.81 7.71 5.32
C TRP A 231 1.57 8.54 4.98
N ARG A 232 1.74 9.85 4.79
CA ARG A 232 0.64 10.78 4.55
C ARG A 232 -0.03 10.56 3.21
N VAL A 233 -1.36 10.53 3.25
CA VAL A 233 -2.25 10.81 2.11
C VAL A 233 -2.72 12.27 2.14
N PHE A 234 -2.80 12.85 3.35
CA PHE A 234 -3.18 14.24 3.58
C PHE A 234 -2.26 14.84 4.65
N ARG A 235 -1.98 16.15 4.55
CA ARG A 235 -1.28 16.94 5.58
C ARG A 235 -2.20 18.01 6.18
N PRO A 236 -2.05 18.30 7.49
CA PRO A 236 -2.66 19.48 8.10
C PRO A 236 -1.91 20.74 7.65
N VAL A 237 -2.63 21.79 7.26
CA VAL A 237 -2.05 23.10 6.92
C VAL A 237 -2.80 24.17 7.70
N TRP A 238 -2.07 24.96 8.51
CA TRP A 238 -2.68 25.99 9.35
C TRP A 238 -2.98 27.26 8.56
N ASP A 239 -4.14 27.83 8.83
CA ASP A 239 -4.47 29.22 8.54
C ASP A 239 -4.17 30.06 9.79
N TYR A 240 -3.09 30.83 9.74
CA TYR A 240 -2.62 31.62 10.89
C TYR A 240 -3.44 32.88 11.14
N GLU A 241 -4.28 33.32 10.20
CA GLU A 241 -5.20 34.43 10.41
C GLU A 241 -6.39 34.01 11.28
N VAL A 242 -6.83 32.77 11.14
CA VAL A 242 -7.93 32.19 11.93
C VAL A 242 -7.44 31.58 13.26
N CYS A 243 -6.18 31.18 13.33
CA CYS A 243 -5.62 30.47 14.49
C CYS A 243 -5.64 31.31 15.78
N THR A 244 -6.31 30.82 16.81
CA THR A 244 -6.40 31.46 18.14
C THR A 244 -5.23 31.11 19.07
N ARG A 245 -4.23 30.37 18.59
CA ARG A 245 -3.05 29.92 19.37
C ARG A 245 -3.40 29.15 20.67
N CYS A 246 -4.53 28.45 20.70
CA CYS A 246 -4.98 27.68 21.88
C CYS A 246 -4.16 26.40 22.17
N MET A 247 -3.29 25.97 21.26
CA MET A 247 -2.42 24.78 21.37
C MET A 247 -3.15 23.43 21.53
N THR A 248 -4.47 23.36 21.33
CA THR A 248 -5.20 22.07 21.30
C THR A 248 -4.59 21.10 20.31
N CYS A 249 -4.21 21.56 19.12
CA CYS A 249 -3.58 20.71 18.10
C CYS A 249 -2.24 20.11 18.56
N VAL A 250 -1.43 20.88 19.30
CA VAL A 250 -0.17 20.41 19.89
C VAL A 250 -0.44 19.31 20.91
N ALA A 251 -1.34 19.59 21.87
CA ALA A 251 -1.67 18.66 22.95
C ALA A 251 -2.36 17.37 22.46
N ARG A 252 -3.08 17.43 21.34
CA ARG A 252 -3.80 16.28 20.76
C ARG A 252 -2.98 15.49 19.74
N CYS A 253 -1.78 15.93 19.38
CA CYS A 253 -0.94 15.18 18.45
C CYS A 253 -0.47 13.87 19.11
N PRO A 254 -0.92 12.69 18.65
CA PRO A 254 -0.53 11.42 19.29
C PRO A 254 0.94 11.06 19.05
N ASP A 255 1.56 11.64 18.02
CA ASP A 255 2.94 11.40 17.62
C ASP A 255 3.88 12.54 18.06
N GLY A 256 3.37 13.59 18.71
CA GLY A 256 4.18 14.73 19.17
C GLY A 256 4.82 15.57 18.05
N CYS A 257 4.29 15.51 16.83
CA CYS A 257 4.86 16.14 15.64
C CYS A 257 4.41 17.61 15.42
N ILE A 258 3.88 18.30 16.42
CA ILE A 258 3.47 19.71 16.28
C ILE A 258 4.21 20.53 17.33
N HIS A 259 4.98 21.49 16.85
CA HIS A 259 5.81 22.39 17.65
C HIS A 259 5.25 23.81 17.61
N VAL A 260 5.81 24.72 18.40
CA VAL A 260 5.39 26.12 18.46
C VAL A 260 6.59 26.98 18.10
N ASN A 261 6.42 27.90 17.15
CA ASN A 261 7.47 28.83 16.75
C ASN A 261 7.58 30.02 17.72
N GLU A 262 8.53 30.92 17.47
CA GLU A 262 8.79 32.08 18.33
C GLU A 262 7.58 33.04 18.43
N ASP A 263 6.76 33.11 17.39
CA ASP A 263 5.54 33.93 17.34
C ASP A 263 4.33 33.29 18.07
N GLY A 264 4.51 32.09 18.62
CA GLY A 264 3.46 31.34 19.31
C GLY A 264 2.49 30.61 18.38
N TYR A 265 2.84 30.44 17.10
CA TYR A 265 2.06 29.68 16.14
C TYR A 265 2.50 28.21 16.07
N PRO A 266 1.55 27.25 15.97
CA PRO A 266 1.87 25.85 15.83
C PRO A 266 2.33 25.51 14.40
N TYR A 267 3.36 24.68 14.24
CA TYR A 267 3.80 24.14 12.96
C TYR A 267 4.09 22.63 13.08
N ALA A 268 3.95 21.89 11.98
CA ALA A 268 4.15 20.44 11.99
C ALA A 268 5.58 20.05 11.58
N ASP A 269 6.15 19.09 12.30
CA ASP A 269 7.26 18.28 11.81
C ASP A 269 6.72 17.28 10.76
N TYR A 270 6.83 17.66 9.49
CA TYR A 270 6.43 16.80 8.37
C TYR A 270 7.38 15.62 8.11
N ASP A 271 8.55 15.53 8.74
CA ASP A 271 9.37 14.32 8.62
C ASP A 271 8.77 13.15 9.42
N ASN A 272 7.97 13.45 10.46
CA ASN A 272 7.37 12.44 11.32
C ASN A 272 5.83 12.45 11.33
N CYS A 273 5.18 13.55 10.95
CA CYS A 273 3.72 13.63 10.91
C CYS A 273 3.10 12.60 9.95
N LYS A 274 2.31 11.67 10.47
CA LYS A 274 1.64 10.61 9.70
C LYS A 274 0.38 11.06 8.96
N GLY A 275 -0.07 12.29 9.17
CA GLY A 275 -1.30 12.79 8.57
C GLY A 275 -2.55 12.09 9.10
N CYS A 276 -2.59 11.80 10.41
CA CYS A 276 -3.77 11.23 11.07
C CYS A 276 -4.95 12.22 11.15
N LEU A 277 -4.67 13.52 10.99
CA LEU A 277 -5.60 14.65 10.99
C LEU A 277 -6.41 14.84 12.28
N ILE A 278 -6.00 14.23 13.39
CA ILE A 278 -6.61 14.49 14.71
C ILE A 278 -6.52 15.99 15.06
N CYS A 279 -5.41 16.65 14.71
CA CYS A 279 -5.28 18.10 14.90
C CYS A 279 -6.35 18.90 14.14
N VAL A 280 -6.70 18.48 12.92
CA VAL A 280 -7.74 19.12 12.10
C VAL A 280 -9.11 18.96 12.76
N GLU A 281 -9.43 17.74 13.18
CA GLU A 281 -10.71 17.42 13.80
C GLU A 281 -10.91 18.20 15.12
N GLU A 282 -9.88 18.17 15.97
CA GLU A 282 -9.88 18.77 17.31
C GLU A 282 -9.72 20.29 17.32
N CYS A 283 -9.43 20.94 16.18
CA CYS A 283 -9.26 22.39 16.14
C CYS A 283 -10.60 23.11 16.43
N PRO A 284 -10.74 23.82 17.56
CA PRO A 284 -12.01 24.47 17.91
C PRO A 284 -12.34 25.64 16.98
N ALA A 285 -11.32 26.33 16.46
CA ALA A 285 -11.46 27.44 15.53
C ALA A 285 -11.56 26.99 14.05
N LYS A 286 -11.43 25.68 13.77
CA LYS A 286 -11.33 25.13 12.41
C LYS A 286 -10.27 25.82 11.53
N ALA A 287 -9.18 26.26 12.15
CA ALA A 287 -8.07 26.96 11.52
C ALA A 287 -7.05 26.03 10.83
N ILE A 288 -7.37 24.75 10.63
CA ILE A 288 -6.44 23.77 10.05
C ILE A 288 -7.13 23.07 8.89
N ASN A 289 -6.54 23.19 7.71
CA ASN A 289 -7.03 22.62 6.47
C ASN A 289 -6.45 21.22 6.23
N LYS A 290 -7.26 20.34 5.65
CA LYS A 290 -6.85 19.03 5.15
C LYS A 290 -6.44 19.16 3.68
N VAL A 291 -5.15 19.06 3.40
CA VAL A 291 -4.59 19.19 2.03
C VAL A 291 -4.05 17.84 1.56
N ARG A 292 -4.34 17.45 0.31
CA ARG A 292 -3.81 16.20 -0.27
C ARG A 292 -2.29 16.26 -0.33
N GLU A 293 -1.63 15.24 0.18
CA GLU A 293 -0.19 15.09 0.06
C GLU A 293 0.14 14.64 -1.36
N MET A 294 1.02 15.39 -2.03
CA MET A 294 1.56 15.02 -3.32
C MET A 294 3.07 14.83 -3.14
N HIS A 295 3.53 13.59 -3.28
CA HIS A 295 4.95 13.26 -3.13
C HIS A 295 5.73 13.59 -4.42
N SER A 296 5.72 14.85 -4.88
CA SER A 296 6.39 15.27 -6.12
C SER A 296 7.62 16.16 -5.88
N ARG A 297 8.76 15.69 -6.45
CA ARG A 297 10.12 16.26 -6.54
C ARG A 297 10.76 16.78 -5.24
N SER A 298 11.78 16.01 -4.81
CA SER A 298 12.97 16.55 -4.15
C SER A 298 13.44 17.83 -4.85
N GLY A 299 13.16 18.98 -4.26
CA GLY A 299 13.55 20.28 -4.84
C GLY A 299 13.06 21.50 -4.08
N GLU A 300 11.84 21.51 -3.56
CA GLU A 300 11.32 22.65 -2.81
C GLU A 300 10.93 22.18 -1.41
N GLY A 301 11.80 22.48 -0.45
CA GLY A 301 11.43 22.41 0.95
C GLY A 301 10.39 23.49 1.22
N ASP A 302 9.13 23.07 1.37
CA ASP A 302 8.13 23.84 2.13
C ASP A 302 8.64 23.90 3.59
N ARG A 303 9.53 24.86 3.84
CA ARG A 303 9.85 25.38 5.18
C ARG A 303 8.79 26.40 5.57
#